data_AF-A0A0B8PQQ1-F1
#
_entry.id   AF-A0A0B8PQQ1-F1
#
_cell.length_a   1.000
_cell.length_b   1.000
_cell.length_c   1.000
_cell.angle_alpha   90.00
_cell.angle_beta   90.00
_cell.angle_gamma   90.00
#
_symmetry.space_group_name_H-M   'P 1'
#
loop_
_entity.id
_entity.type
_entity.pdbx_description
1 polymer ?
#
loop_
_entity_poly.entity_id
_entity_poly.type
_entity_poly.pdbx_seq_one_letter_code
_entity_poly.pdbx_strand_id
1 'polypeptide(L)'
;MIEAKKAQQFIQFKLIETEPLTIQMQSEYLFETIKEQCLVWQLTEDGVVIESGEFEVEIAPEGYQLTTLLKELPQPKPNKEYHLNLEVSLCQDLAWADAGLVSAWEQFELPGCASLELSHKAENQAPSLTSLDGISQIEGEEFEVEFDAQSGLLTKWVANGEPKLNSAPVDNFYRAPIDNDIGTSEADKMDPNTWLAIWKTAGVMDLERRCTSFNAHQLNDCCLVESRFVYSAHGRDVIASQWCYRIDNKGEIEVDVEVNIAQGMPSLPRIGMEFTVSDKASEVHFFGKGPHENYPDRQLSSWVGQHRQSIEEMHTDYVSQVKMV
;
A
#
# COMPACT_ATOMS: atom_id res chain seq x y z
N MET A 1 16.67 -6.88 -7.92
CA MET A 1 18.04 -6.43 -7.60
C MET A 1 18.13 -5.69 -6.27
N ILE A 2 17.28 -4.69 -6.01
CA ILE A 2 17.35 -3.86 -4.79
C ILE A 2 17.12 -4.69 -3.51
N GLU A 3 16.15 -5.62 -3.52
CA GLU A 3 15.93 -6.54 -2.40
C GLU A 3 17.16 -7.37 -2.05
N ALA A 4 17.87 -7.88 -3.06
CA ALA A 4 19.10 -8.65 -2.87
C ALA A 4 20.22 -7.76 -2.29
N LYS A 5 20.36 -6.52 -2.79
CA LYS A 5 21.31 -5.53 -2.26
C LYS A 5 21.10 -5.30 -0.76
N LYS A 6 19.85 -5.11 -0.33
CA LYS A 6 19.48 -4.96 1.09
C LYS A 6 19.81 -6.22 1.89
N ALA A 7 19.37 -7.38 1.43
CA ALA A 7 19.57 -8.65 2.14
C ALA A 7 21.05 -9.07 2.25
N GLN A 8 21.91 -8.54 1.37
CA GLN A 8 23.34 -8.87 1.29
C GLN A 8 24.24 -7.73 1.76
N GLN A 9 23.69 -6.70 2.41
CA GLN A 9 24.50 -5.60 2.92
C GLN A 9 25.43 -6.08 4.04
N PHE A 10 26.63 -5.51 4.13
CA PHE A 10 27.66 -5.93 5.09
C PHE A 10 27.66 -5.12 6.40
N ILE A 11 26.71 -4.20 6.56
CA ILE A 11 26.52 -3.43 7.78
C ILE A 11 25.12 -3.75 8.31
N GLN A 12 25.05 -4.34 9.50
CA GLN A 12 23.81 -4.65 10.19
C GLN A 12 23.52 -3.55 11.22
N PHE A 13 22.25 -3.15 11.34
CA PHE A 13 21.82 -2.08 12.23
C PHE A 13 21.00 -2.63 13.39
N LYS A 14 21.13 -2.03 14.57
CA LYS A 14 20.24 -2.25 15.71
C LYS A 14 19.91 -0.92 16.37
N LEU A 15 18.62 -0.67 16.62
CA LEU A 15 18.19 0.38 17.52
C LEU A 15 18.43 -0.11 18.97
N ILE A 16 19.27 0.60 19.72
CA ILE A 16 19.65 0.21 21.08
C ILE A 16 18.74 0.89 22.10
N GLU A 17 18.57 2.22 21.98
CA GLU A 17 17.75 3.04 22.87
C GLU A 17 17.15 4.21 22.07
N THR A 18 16.01 4.74 22.54
CA THR A 18 15.35 5.92 21.96
C THR A 18 15.61 7.20 22.77
N GLU A 19 16.22 7.10 23.95
CA GLU A 19 16.50 8.22 24.84
C GLU A 19 17.76 7.95 25.68
N PRO A 20 18.96 8.37 25.22
CA PRO A 20 19.20 9.06 23.96
C PRO A 20 19.06 8.12 22.74
N LEU A 21 18.65 8.66 21.59
CA LEU A 21 18.50 7.89 20.35
C LEU A 21 19.84 7.34 19.92
N THR A 22 20.04 6.04 20.11
CA THR A 22 21.33 5.37 19.93
C THR A 22 21.17 4.12 19.09
N ILE A 23 22.01 4.00 18.07
CA ILE A 23 22.09 2.84 17.20
C ILE A 23 23.43 2.11 17.36
N GLN A 24 23.43 0.84 16.98
CA GLN A 24 24.63 0.05 16.74
C GLN A 24 24.71 -0.28 15.25
N MET A 25 25.86 -0.02 14.64
CA MET A 25 26.25 -0.56 13.33
C MET A 25 27.24 -1.69 13.56
N GLN A 26 27.01 -2.86 12.96
CA GLN A 26 27.86 -4.04 13.07
C GLN A 26 28.40 -4.43 11.69
N SER A 27 29.70 -4.67 11.61
CA SER A 27 30.36 -5.10 10.37
C SER A 27 30.28 -6.61 10.20
N GLU A 28 29.92 -7.06 8.99
CA GLU A 28 30.05 -8.45 8.55
C GLU A 28 31.29 -8.66 7.64
N TYR A 29 32.11 -7.63 7.45
CA TYR A 29 33.43 -7.82 6.83
C TYR A 29 34.33 -8.67 7.72
N LEU A 30 35.10 -9.56 7.10
CA LEU A 30 36.00 -10.49 7.79
C LEU A 30 37.46 -10.00 7.87
N PHE A 31 37.85 -9.05 7.01
CA PHE A 31 39.26 -8.67 6.85
C PHE A 31 39.50 -7.16 6.78
N GLU A 32 38.54 -6.40 6.23
CA GLU A 32 38.69 -4.97 6.02
C GLU A 32 37.92 -4.17 7.07
N THR A 33 38.60 -3.18 7.64
CA THR A 33 37.95 -2.15 8.45
C THR A 33 37.10 -1.28 7.52
N ILE A 34 35.84 -1.10 7.86
CA ILE A 34 34.98 -0.10 7.24
C ILE A 34 35.53 1.26 7.63
N LYS A 35 35.89 2.07 6.63
CA LYS A 35 36.34 3.45 6.75
C LYS A 35 35.91 4.20 5.49
N GLU A 36 36.03 5.53 5.49
CA GLU A 36 35.69 6.37 4.32
C GLU A 36 34.23 6.17 3.86
N GLN A 37 33.37 5.82 4.82
CA GLN A 37 31.92 5.69 4.67
C GLN A 37 31.23 6.59 5.69
N CYS A 38 30.09 7.14 5.27
CA CYS A 38 29.37 8.16 5.97
C CYS A 38 27.95 7.63 6.24
N LEU A 39 27.57 7.56 7.52
CA LEU A 39 26.18 7.33 7.93
C LEU A 39 25.44 8.65 7.79
N VAL A 40 24.41 8.68 6.96
CA VAL A 40 23.40 9.73 6.92
C VAL A 40 22.15 9.19 7.60
N TRP A 41 21.60 9.95 8.55
CA TRP A 41 20.36 9.56 9.23
C TRP A 41 19.32 10.67 9.13
N GLN A 42 18.05 10.26 9.09
CA GLN A 42 16.90 11.15 9.10
C GLN A 42 15.84 10.61 10.04
N LEU A 43 15.29 11.48 10.87
CA LEU A 43 14.07 11.24 11.62
C LEU A 43 12.91 11.89 10.85
N THR A 44 11.86 11.13 10.57
CA THR A 44 10.71 11.62 9.80
C THR A 44 9.40 11.53 10.57
N GLU A 45 8.53 12.54 10.42
CA GLU A 45 7.12 12.57 10.83
C GLU A 45 6.25 12.45 9.57
N ASP A 46 5.46 11.39 9.43
CA ASP A 46 4.68 11.06 8.22
C ASP A 46 5.52 11.19 6.92
N GLY A 47 6.78 10.79 6.99
CA GLY A 47 7.74 10.86 5.88
C GLY A 47 8.37 12.24 5.63
N VAL A 48 8.03 13.27 6.41
CA VAL A 48 8.69 14.58 6.38
C VAL A 48 9.86 14.60 7.35
N VAL A 49 11.06 14.94 6.88
CA VAL A 49 12.26 15.02 7.73
C VAL A 49 12.09 16.13 8.78
N ILE A 50 12.24 15.77 10.05
CA ILE A 50 12.17 16.70 11.19
C ILE A 50 13.52 16.88 11.89
N GLU A 51 14.40 15.88 11.84
CA GLU A 51 15.79 15.94 12.30
C GLU A 51 16.67 15.11 11.37
N SER A 52 17.95 15.45 11.26
CA SER A 52 18.91 14.69 10.45
C SER A 52 20.34 14.97 10.87
N GLY A 53 21.27 14.13 10.42
CA GLY A 53 22.69 14.37 10.60
C GLY A 53 23.55 13.34 9.90
N GLU A 54 24.86 13.47 10.10
CA GLU A 54 25.84 12.56 9.55
C GLU A 54 26.88 12.15 10.59
N PHE A 55 27.44 10.95 10.42
CA PHE A 55 28.55 10.44 11.21
C PHE A 55 29.54 9.68 10.33
N GLU A 56 30.82 9.80 10.64
CA GLU A 56 31.83 8.92 10.06
C GLU A 56 31.66 7.49 10.60
N VAL A 57 31.81 6.52 9.70
CA VAL A 57 31.74 5.09 10.01
C VAL A 57 33.16 4.54 10.03
N GLU A 58 33.60 4.07 11.19
CA GLU A 58 34.87 3.37 11.37
C GLU A 58 34.65 2.09 12.20
N ILE A 59 34.51 0.95 11.52
CA ILE A 59 34.17 -0.34 12.15
C ILE A 59 35.19 -1.40 11.74
N ALA A 60 35.90 -1.94 12.71
CA ALA A 60 36.80 -3.08 12.49
C ALA A 60 36.04 -4.31 11.94
N PRO A 61 36.71 -5.25 11.27
CA PRO A 61 36.10 -6.51 10.85
C PRO A 61 35.40 -7.22 12.00
N GLU A 62 34.19 -7.72 11.77
CA GLU A 62 33.31 -8.36 12.76
C GLU A 62 32.97 -7.49 14.00
N GLY A 63 33.40 -6.22 14.00
CA GLY A 63 33.24 -5.27 15.08
C GLY A 63 31.91 -4.52 15.02
N TYR A 64 31.74 -3.58 15.94
CA TYR A 64 30.59 -2.68 15.96
C TYR A 64 30.97 -1.26 16.40
N GLN A 65 30.15 -0.29 16.01
CA GLN A 65 30.20 1.10 16.44
C GLN A 65 28.85 1.49 17.02
N LEU A 66 28.87 2.08 18.22
CA LEU A 66 27.70 2.73 18.84
C LEU A 66 27.70 4.20 18.44
N THR A 67 26.54 4.73 18.10
CA THR A 67 26.39 6.14 17.72
C THR A 67 25.10 6.70 18.29
N THR A 68 25.23 7.72 19.13
CA THR A 68 24.10 8.49 19.63
C THR A 68 23.77 9.58 18.62
N LEU A 69 22.62 9.43 17.96
CA LEU A 69 22.14 10.31 16.89
C LEU A 69 21.51 11.59 17.46
N LEU A 70 20.68 11.44 18.49
CA LEU A 70 20.00 12.53 19.18
C LEU A 70 20.00 12.30 20.68
N LYS A 71 20.15 13.37 21.46
CA LYS A 71 20.08 13.28 22.93
C LYS A 71 18.65 13.06 23.43
N GLU A 72 17.69 13.71 22.78
CA GLU A 72 16.27 13.69 23.12
C GLU A 72 15.48 13.64 21.82
N LEU A 73 14.42 12.85 21.78
CA LEU A 73 13.51 12.82 20.63
C LEU A 73 12.53 14.01 20.68
N PRO A 74 12.12 14.55 19.52
CA PRO A 74 10.98 15.46 19.45
C PRO A 74 9.74 14.85 20.08
N GLN A 75 8.90 15.68 20.71
CA GLN A 75 7.64 15.19 21.30
C GLN A 75 6.72 14.65 20.20
N PRO A 76 6.29 13.38 20.28
CA PRO A 76 5.44 12.79 19.26
C PRO A 76 4.04 13.39 19.33
N LYS A 77 3.45 13.65 18.16
CA LYS A 77 2.09 14.16 18.00
C LYS A 77 1.09 13.01 17.81
N PRO A 78 -0.17 13.15 18.25
CA PRO A 78 -1.21 12.16 17.99
C PRO A 78 -1.35 11.89 16.49
N ASN A 79 -1.71 10.65 16.13
CA ASN A 79 -1.95 10.24 14.73
C ASN A 79 -0.78 10.50 13.76
N LYS A 80 0.46 10.54 14.27
CA LYS A 80 1.68 10.68 13.46
C LYS A 80 2.55 9.45 13.55
N GLU A 81 3.14 9.07 12.42
CA GLU A 81 4.10 7.98 12.33
C GLU A 81 5.53 8.52 12.29
N TYR A 82 6.40 7.94 13.13
CA TYR A 82 7.79 8.36 13.26
C TYR A 82 8.72 7.25 12.82
N HIS A 83 9.64 7.58 11.90
CA HIS A 83 10.62 6.63 11.37
C HIS A 83 12.04 7.20 11.48
N LEU A 84 12.99 6.35 11.90
CA LEU A 84 14.42 6.60 11.79
C LEU A 84 14.95 5.89 10.55
N ASN A 85 15.42 6.68 9.59
CA ASN A 85 16.01 6.26 8.34
C ASN A 85 17.53 6.34 8.45
N LEU A 86 18.24 5.28 8.07
CA LEU A 86 19.70 5.18 8.12
C LEU A 86 20.23 4.77 6.75
N GLU A 87 21.22 5.49 6.23
CA GLU A 87 21.96 5.14 5.01
C GLU A 87 23.44 5.23 5.27
N VAL A 88 24.20 4.21 4.87
CA VAL A 88 25.66 4.29 4.80
C VAL A 88 26.07 4.41 3.35
N SER A 89 26.81 5.46 3.02
CA SER A 89 27.27 5.75 1.66
C SER A 89 28.78 5.90 1.59
N LEU A 90 29.35 5.66 0.40
CA LEU A 90 30.77 5.91 0.12
C LEU A 90 31.05 7.42 0.14
N CYS A 91 32.03 7.88 0.92
CA CYS A 91 32.39 9.31 0.92
C CYS A 91 33.34 9.66 -0.25
N GLN A 92 33.90 8.67 -0.96
CA GLN A 92 34.79 8.86 -2.12
C GLN A 92 34.64 7.74 -3.16
N ASP A 93 35.17 7.97 -4.37
CA ASP A 93 35.17 6.99 -5.45
C ASP A 93 36.05 5.78 -5.11
N LEU A 94 35.56 4.59 -5.45
CA LEU A 94 36.28 3.32 -5.44
C LEU A 94 36.44 2.79 -6.88
N ALA A 95 37.31 1.82 -7.08
CA ALA A 95 37.55 1.23 -8.40
C ALA A 95 36.29 0.60 -9.05
N TRP A 96 35.26 0.31 -8.26
CA TRP A 96 34.03 -0.37 -8.69
C TRP A 96 32.73 0.45 -8.44
N ALA A 97 32.83 1.62 -7.81
CA ALA A 97 31.68 2.44 -7.46
C ALA A 97 32.05 3.91 -7.25
N ASP A 98 31.15 4.80 -7.63
CA ASP A 98 31.31 6.23 -7.41
C ASP A 98 30.97 6.61 -5.95
N ALA A 99 31.49 7.75 -5.49
CA ALA A 99 31.09 8.39 -4.25
C ALA A 99 29.57 8.58 -4.19
N GLY A 100 28.99 8.46 -3.01
CA GLY A 100 27.55 8.55 -2.78
C GLY A 100 26.78 7.25 -3.01
N LEU A 101 27.42 6.17 -3.48
CA LEU A 101 26.75 4.86 -3.52
C LEU A 101 26.35 4.42 -2.09
N VAL A 102 25.05 4.24 -1.85
CA VAL A 102 24.53 3.65 -0.62
C VAL A 102 24.89 2.16 -0.56
N SER A 103 25.68 1.74 0.41
CA SER A 103 26.16 0.36 0.60
C SER A 103 25.26 -0.45 1.54
N ALA A 104 24.61 0.21 2.49
CA ALA A 104 23.70 -0.39 3.46
C ALA A 104 22.68 0.64 3.92
N TRP A 105 21.46 0.21 4.27
CA TRP A 105 20.45 1.08 4.84
C TRP A 105 19.59 0.33 5.85
N GLU A 106 18.85 1.04 6.69
CA GLU A 106 17.80 0.47 7.53
C GLU A 106 16.75 1.52 7.91
N GLN A 107 15.53 1.06 8.20
CA GLN A 107 14.48 1.89 8.78
C GLN A 107 13.96 1.27 10.09
N PHE A 108 13.85 2.09 11.13
CA PHE A 108 13.19 1.71 12.39
C PHE A 108 11.94 2.56 12.60
N GLU A 109 10.82 1.92 12.91
CA GLU A 109 9.65 2.61 13.48
C GLU A 109 9.98 3.03 14.92
N LEU A 110 9.71 4.29 15.23
CA LEU A 110 9.94 4.85 16.57
C LEU A 110 8.62 4.97 17.35
N PRO A 111 8.68 5.05 18.69
CA PRO A 111 7.49 5.21 19.50
C PRO A 111 6.64 6.42 19.09
N GLY A 112 5.37 6.18 18.78
CA GLY A 112 4.38 7.23 18.52
C GLY A 112 3.82 7.89 19.78
N CYS A 113 2.87 8.79 19.59
CA CYS A 113 2.20 9.47 20.69
C CYS A 113 1.13 8.58 21.33
N ALA A 114 1.24 8.31 22.63
CA ALA A 114 0.22 7.60 23.41
C ALA A 114 -0.98 8.51 23.78
N SER A 115 -1.50 9.24 22.79
CA SER A 115 -2.64 10.14 22.92
C SER A 115 -3.59 9.94 21.76
N LEU A 116 -4.89 10.03 22.04
CA LEU A 116 -5.94 9.98 21.04
C LEU A 116 -6.33 11.40 20.67
N GLU A 117 -6.37 11.70 19.38
CA GLU A 117 -7.19 12.81 18.89
C GLU A 117 -8.62 12.32 18.76
N LEU A 118 -9.52 12.98 19.48
CA LEU A 118 -10.95 12.80 19.25
C LEU A 118 -11.30 13.51 17.94
N SER A 119 -11.75 12.75 16.96
CA SER A 119 -12.34 13.34 15.76
C SER A 119 -13.58 14.12 16.19
N HIS A 120 -13.52 15.45 16.06
CA HIS A 120 -14.72 16.25 16.13
C HIS A 120 -15.53 15.93 14.88
N LYS A 121 -16.59 15.11 15.02
CA LYS A 121 -17.61 15.03 13.98
C LYS A 121 -18.10 16.44 13.74
N ALA A 122 -17.79 16.98 12.56
CA ALA A 122 -18.36 18.26 12.16
C ALA A 122 -19.90 18.11 12.24
N GLU A 123 -20.59 19.14 12.73
CA GLU A 123 -22.05 19.25 12.65
C GLU A 123 -22.46 19.50 11.19
N ASN A 124 -22.07 18.60 10.29
CA ASN A 124 -22.48 18.63 8.90
C ASN A 124 -23.87 18.05 8.82
N GLN A 125 -24.79 18.77 8.17
CA GLN A 125 -26.05 18.16 7.73
C GLN A 125 -25.72 17.16 6.63
N ALA A 126 -26.38 16.00 6.60
CA ALA A 126 -26.20 15.03 5.54
C ALA A 126 -26.46 15.63 4.14
N PRO A 127 -25.73 15.17 3.10
CA PRO A 127 -26.10 15.49 1.72
C PRO A 127 -27.50 14.95 1.41
N SER A 128 -28.13 15.47 0.36
CA SER A 128 -29.47 15.05 -0.04
C SER A 128 -29.44 13.69 -0.73
N LEU A 129 -30.38 12.80 -0.40
CA LEU A 129 -30.56 11.50 -1.08
C LEU A 129 -31.91 11.49 -1.79
N THR A 130 -31.88 11.27 -3.10
CA THR A 130 -33.07 11.04 -3.93
C THR A 130 -32.99 9.67 -4.56
N SER A 131 -34.10 8.92 -4.59
CA SER A 131 -34.16 7.62 -5.27
C SER A 131 -35.29 7.60 -6.29
N LEU A 132 -34.94 7.42 -7.56
CA LEU A 132 -35.87 7.41 -8.70
C LEU A 132 -35.41 6.40 -9.76
N ASP A 133 -36.37 5.64 -10.31
CA ASP A 133 -36.14 4.71 -11.43
C ASP A 133 -34.97 3.73 -11.24
N GLY A 134 -34.73 3.28 -10.00
CA GLY A 134 -33.65 2.35 -9.68
C GLY A 134 -32.28 3.00 -9.46
N ILE A 135 -32.19 4.33 -9.48
CA ILE A 135 -30.98 5.08 -9.17
C ILE A 135 -31.14 5.76 -7.81
N SER A 136 -30.13 5.63 -6.95
CA SER A 136 -29.98 6.42 -5.72
C SER A 136 -28.92 7.48 -5.94
N GLN A 137 -29.34 8.74 -6.00
CA GLN A 137 -28.52 9.91 -6.24
C GLN A 137 -28.31 10.67 -4.94
N ILE A 138 -27.05 10.94 -4.61
CA ILE A 138 -26.62 11.68 -3.43
C ILE A 138 -25.95 12.97 -3.90
N GLU A 139 -26.48 14.11 -3.48
CA GLU A 139 -26.00 15.44 -3.89
C GLU A 139 -25.64 16.30 -2.69
N GLY A 140 -24.43 16.88 -2.74
CA GLY A 140 -24.01 18.00 -1.90
C GLY A 140 -23.80 19.27 -2.74
N GLU A 141 -23.16 20.29 -2.16
CA GLU A 141 -22.98 21.58 -2.85
C GLU A 141 -22.09 21.48 -4.10
N GLU A 142 -21.01 20.69 -4.02
CA GLU A 142 -20.00 20.59 -5.07
C GLU A 142 -19.80 19.17 -5.60
N PHE A 143 -20.66 18.22 -5.24
CA PHE A 143 -20.51 16.83 -5.65
C PHE A 143 -21.85 16.12 -5.88
N GLU A 144 -21.79 15.09 -6.72
CA GLU A 144 -22.89 14.20 -7.04
C GLU A 144 -22.35 12.76 -7.13
N VAL A 145 -23.04 11.84 -6.46
CA VAL A 145 -22.74 10.40 -6.50
C VAL A 145 -24.01 9.65 -6.86
N GLU A 146 -23.95 8.74 -7.83
CA GLU A 146 -25.07 7.87 -8.18
C GLU A 146 -24.72 6.41 -7.93
N PHE A 147 -25.70 5.68 -7.42
CA PHE A 147 -25.69 4.23 -7.32
C PHE A 147 -26.81 3.64 -8.14
N ASP A 148 -26.51 2.59 -8.89
CA ASP A 148 -27.52 1.78 -9.56
C ASP A 148 -27.97 0.66 -8.61
N ALA A 149 -29.24 0.69 -8.19
CA ALA A 149 -29.78 -0.22 -7.18
C ALA A 149 -29.87 -1.68 -7.66
N GLN A 150 -29.91 -1.91 -8.98
CA GLN A 150 -29.94 -3.27 -9.54
C GLN A 150 -28.57 -3.93 -9.47
N SER A 151 -27.52 -3.23 -9.89
CA SER A 151 -26.14 -3.71 -9.87
C SER A 151 -25.48 -3.50 -8.51
N GLY A 152 -25.98 -2.62 -7.65
CA GLY A 152 -25.37 -2.23 -6.37
C GLY A 152 -24.11 -1.37 -6.51
N LEU A 153 -23.81 -0.86 -7.70
CA LEU A 153 -22.53 -0.19 -7.98
C LEU A 153 -22.66 1.32 -7.89
N LEU A 154 -21.58 1.95 -7.43
CA LEU A 154 -21.36 3.39 -7.60
C LEU A 154 -21.03 3.65 -9.07
N THR A 155 -22.00 4.15 -9.83
CA THR A 155 -21.92 4.30 -11.29
C THR A 155 -21.45 5.68 -11.73
N LYS A 156 -21.59 6.69 -10.87
CA LYS A 156 -21.18 8.06 -11.15
C LYS A 156 -20.61 8.72 -9.91
N TRP A 157 -19.51 9.43 -10.10
CA TRP A 157 -18.97 10.37 -9.14
C TRP A 157 -18.50 11.61 -9.87
N VAL A 158 -19.14 12.74 -9.58
CA VAL A 158 -18.75 14.06 -10.04
C VAL A 158 -18.40 14.89 -8.82
N ALA A 159 -17.24 15.56 -8.84
CA ALA A 159 -16.86 16.50 -7.81
C ALA A 159 -16.21 17.73 -8.47
N ASN A 160 -16.65 18.92 -8.06
CA ASN A 160 -16.30 20.21 -8.67
C ASN A 160 -16.59 20.27 -10.18
N GLY A 161 -17.70 19.66 -10.60
CA GLY A 161 -18.10 19.60 -12.02
C GLY A 161 -17.28 18.63 -12.88
N GLU A 162 -16.29 17.95 -12.31
CA GLU A 162 -15.42 17.01 -13.02
C GLU A 162 -15.78 15.56 -12.68
N PRO A 163 -15.98 14.67 -13.67
CA PRO A 163 -16.15 13.25 -13.42
C PRO A 163 -14.87 12.68 -12.81
N LYS A 164 -15.02 11.77 -11.84
CA LYS A 164 -13.90 11.12 -11.15
C LYS A 164 -13.68 9.68 -11.60
N LEU A 165 -14.72 9.02 -12.08
CA LEU A 165 -14.71 7.60 -12.43
C LEU A 165 -15.09 7.37 -13.89
N ASN A 166 -14.33 6.49 -14.54
CA ASN A 166 -14.64 5.92 -15.84
C ASN A 166 -15.31 4.54 -15.71
N SER A 167 -15.10 3.86 -14.58
CA SER A 167 -15.79 2.62 -14.22
C SER A 167 -16.06 2.57 -12.72
N ALA A 168 -17.11 1.85 -12.32
CA ALA A 168 -17.44 1.65 -10.92
C ALA A 168 -16.31 0.92 -10.16
N PRO A 169 -16.10 1.22 -8.87
CA PRO A 169 -15.37 0.34 -7.94
C PRO A 169 -16.05 -1.01 -7.83
N VAL A 170 -15.26 -2.06 -7.99
CA VAL A 170 -15.72 -3.45 -7.89
C VAL A 170 -14.73 -4.27 -7.10
N ASP A 171 -15.17 -5.35 -6.44
CA ASP A 171 -14.22 -6.29 -5.83
C ASP A 171 -13.30 -6.89 -6.91
N ASN A 172 -12.03 -7.03 -6.59
CA ASN A 172 -11.07 -7.76 -7.40
C ASN A 172 -10.38 -8.83 -6.54
N PHE A 173 -10.68 -10.09 -6.85
CA PHE A 173 -10.15 -11.28 -6.18
C PHE A 173 -9.03 -11.98 -6.97
N TYR A 174 -8.64 -11.42 -8.12
CA TYR A 174 -7.71 -12.05 -9.04
C TYR A 174 -6.56 -11.13 -9.43
N ARG A 175 -5.47 -11.71 -9.92
CA ARG A 175 -4.35 -10.97 -10.53
C ARG A 175 -3.88 -11.73 -11.75
N ALA A 176 -3.31 -11.01 -12.72
CA ALA A 176 -2.57 -11.65 -13.80
C ALA A 176 -1.47 -12.56 -13.19
N PRO A 177 -1.45 -13.88 -13.50
CA PRO A 177 -0.58 -14.87 -12.84
C PRO A 177 0.89 -14.65 -13.23
N ILE A 178 1.78 -14.47 -12.24
CA ILE A 178 3.22 -14.33 -12.52
C ILE A 178 3.86 -15.68 -12.88
N ASP A 179 5.10 -15.69 -13.36
CA ASP A 179 5.81 -16.93 -13.72
C ASP A 179 5.83 -17.96 -12.58
N ASN A 180 5.91 -17.52 -11.31
CA ASN A 180 5.82 -18.41 -10.14
C ASN A 180 4.42 -19.04 -9.96
N ASP A 181 3.35 -18.34 -10.35
CA ASP A 181 1.98 -18.84 -10.28
C ASP A 181 1.71 -19.84 -11.42
N ILE A 182 2.31 -19.60 -12.59
CA ILE A 182 2.25 -20.46 -13.78
C ILE A 182 3.07 -21.75 -13.56
N GLY A 183 4.27 -21.62 -12.99
CA GLY A 183 5.16 -22.73 -12.71
C GLY A 183 5.51 -23.52 -13.97
N THR A 184 5.26 -24.84 -13.94
CA THR A 184 5.54 -25.72 -15.10
C THR A 184 4.34 -25.91 -16.03
N SER A 185 3.25 -25.16 -15.81
CA SER A 185 2.05 -25.27 -16.64
C SER A 185 2.25 -24.71 -18.04
N GLU A 186 1.94 -25.53 -19.03
CA GLU A 186 1.88 -25.13 -20.45
C GLU A 186 0.43 -25.17 -20.94
N ALA A 187 0.15 -24.54 -22.10
CA ALA A 187 -1.20 -24.43 -22.64
C ALA A 187 -1.84 -25.80 -22.93
N ASP A 188 -1.04 -26.77 -23.37
CA ASP A 188 -1.44 -28.14 -23.68
C ASP A 188 -1.19 -29.12 -22.51
N LYS A 189 -0.42 -28.70 -21.49
CA LYS A 189 -0.08 -29.52 -20.32
C LYS A 189 -0.07 -28.69 -19.04
N MET A 190 -1.27 -28.54 -18.46
CA MET A 190 -1.46 -27.88 -17.17
C MET A 190 -0.90 -28.76 -16.02
N ASP A 191 -0.03 -28.21 -15.18
CA ASP A 191 0.40 -28.85 -13.93
C ASP A 191 -0.61 -28.51 -12.83
N PRO A 192 -1.37 -29.50 -12.29
CA PRO A 192 -2.43 -29.27 -11.32
C PRO A 192 -1.94 -28.72 -9.97
N ASN A 193 -0.63 -28.73 -9.70
CA ASN A 193 -0.06 -28.21 -8.45
C ASN A 193 0.32 -26.72 -8.52
N THR A 194 0.17 -26.10 -9.68
CA THR A 194 0.47 -24.66 -9.86
C THR A 194 -0.70 -23.80 -9.41
N TRP A 195 -0.42 -22.60 -8.91
CA TRP A 195 -1.48 -21.67 -8.47
C TRP A 195 -2.44 -21.32 -9.60
N LEU A 196 -1.93 -21.14 -10.83
CA LEU A 196 -2.76 -20.94 -12.02
C LEU A 196 -3.78 -22.08 -12.20
N ALA A 197 -3.34 -23.34 -12.14
CA ALA A 197 -4.23 -24.48 -12.30
C ALA A 197 -5.25 -24.59 -11.16
N ILE A 198 -4.82 -24.32 -9.92
CA ILE A 198 -5.69 -24.33 -8.73
C ILE A 198 -6.78 -23.26 -8.85
N TRP A 199 -6.41 -22.02 -9.18
CA TRP A 199 -7.36 -20.91 -9.34
C TRP A 199 -8.33 -21.15 -10.50
N LYS A 200 -7.83 -21.65 -11.64
CA LYS A 200 -8.66 -22.02 -12.78
C LYS A 200 -9.66 -23.12 -12.42
N THR A 201 -9.20 -24.17 -11.73
CA THR A 201 -10.07 -25.28 -11.30
C THR A 201 -11.14 -24.80 -10.31
N ALA A 202 -10.77 -23.90 -9.39
CA ALA A 202 -11.70 -23.30 -8.44
C ALA A 202 -12.66 -22.28 -9.06
N GLY A 203 -12.45 -21.88 -10.32
CA GLY A 203 -13.27 -20.88 -11.02
C GLY A 203 -13.04 -19.45 -10.54
N VAL A 204 -11.89 -19.15 -9.92
CA VAL A 204 -11.54 -17.79 -9.43
C VAL A 204 -11.43 -16.80 -10.59
N MET A 205 -11.04 -17.27 -11.78
CA MET A 205 -10.88 -16.45 -12.97
C MET A 205 -12.21 -16.10 -13.66
N ASP A 206 -13.27 -16.85 -13.35
CA ASP A 206 -14.57 -16.79 -14.04
C ASP A 206 -15.71 -16.51 -13.05
N LEU A 207 -15.41 -15.75 -11.99
CA LEU A 207 -16.38 -15.44 -10.94
C LEU A 207 -17.53 -14.59 -11.49
N GLU A 208 -18.76 -15.12 -11.38
CA GLU A 208 -19.96 -14.39 -11.76
C GLU A 208 -20.48 -13.58 -10.56
N ARG A 209 -20.41 -12.25 -10.67
CA ARG A 209 -20.92 -11.35 -9.63
C ARG A 209 -22.42 -11.14 -9.75
N ARG A 210 -23.10 -11.15 -8.60
CA ARG A 210 -24.50 -10.73 -8.47
C ARG A 210 -24.71 -9.85 -7.24
N CYS A 211 -25.39 -8.72 -7.43
CA CYS A 211 -25.92 -7.95 -6.31
C CYS A 211 -27.13 -8.69 -5.71
N THR A 212 -27.14 -8.84 -4.39
CA THR A 212 -28.18 -9.55 -3.64
C THR A 212 -29.01 -8.62 -2.76
N SER A 213 -28.44 -7.47 -2.40
CA SER A 213 -29.10 -6.46 -1.57
C SER A 213 -28.46 -5.12 -1.86
N PHE A 214 -29.30 -4.09 -1.93
CA PHE A 214 -28.90 -2.70 -2.03
C PHE A 214 -29.83 -1.86 -1.15
N ASN A 215 -29.27 -1.02 -0.30
CA ASN A 215 -30.02 -0.06 0.51
C ASN A 215 -29.28 1.27 0.57
N ALA A 216 -30.02 2.37 0.49
CA ALA A 216 -29.49 3.72 0.67
C ALA A 216 -30.35 4.46 1.71
N HIS A 217 -29.69 5.11 2.67
CA HIS A 217 -30.32 5.79 3.79
C HIS A 217 -29.67 7.15 4.04
N GLN A 218 -30.49 8.19 4.13
CA GLN A 218 -30.03 9.49 4.63
C GLN A 218 -30.07 9.47 6.16
N LEU A 219 -28.91 9.73 6.78
CA LEU A 219 -28.78 9.92 8.23
C LEU A 219 -28.73 11.43 8.54
N ASN A 220 -28.43 11.79 9.79
CA ASN A 220 -28.34 13.20 10.16
C ASN A 220 -27.08 13.88 9.60
N ASP A 221 -25.96 13.15 9.54
CA ASP A 221 -24.63 13.67 9.22
C ASP A 221 -24.01 13.11 7.93
N CYS A 222 -24.64 12.11 7.32
CA CYS A 222 -24.17 11.48 6.08
C CYS A 222 -25.31 10.79 5.32
N CYS A 223 -25.02 10.32 4.11
CA CYS A 223 -25.76 9.23 3.48
C CYS A 223 -24.99 7.91 3.66
N LEU A 224 -25.70 6.84 3.97
CA LEU A 224 -25.20 5.48 4.10
C LEU A 224 -25.72 4.63 2.93
N VAL A 225 -24.84 3.98 2.19
CA VAL A 225 -25.21 3.05 1.11
C VAL A 225 -24.60 1.68 1.39
N GLU A 226 -25.42 0.65 1.44
CA GLU A 226 -25.02 -0.73 1.69
C GLU A 226 -25.31 -1.61 0.48
N SER A 227 -24.28 -2.26 -0.06
CA SER A 227 -24.40 -3.20 -1.17
C SER A 227 -23.85 -4.55 -0.78
N ARG A 228 -24.59 -5.64 -1.07
CA ARG A 228 -24.12 -7.01 -0.84
C ARG A 228 -23.99 -7.75 -2.15
N PHE A 229 -22.82 -8.29 -2.40
CA PHE A 229 -22.51 -9.09 -3.58
C PHE A 229 -22.25 -10.53 -3.19
N VAL A 230 -22.59 -11.44 -4.10
CA VAL A 230 -22.09 -12.80 -4.10
C VAL A 230 -21.40 -13.08 -5.42
N TYR A 231 -20.37 -13.90 -5.35
CA TYR A 231 -19.59 -14.34 -6.51
C TYR A 231 -19.71 -15.85 -6.61
N SER A 232 -20.19 -16.30 -7.77
CA SER A 232 -20.43 -17.71 -8.02
C SER A 232 -19.34 -18.31 -8.90
N ALA A 233 -18.89 -19.51 -8.57
CA ALA A 233 -18.03 -20.35 -9.40
C ALA A 233 -18.69 -21.72 -9.58
N HIS A 234 -18.77 -22.22 -10.81
CA HIS A 234 -19.39 -23.51 -11.13
C HIS A 234 -20.82 -23.66 -10.57
N GLY A 235 -21.61 -22.58 -10.61
CA GLY A 235 -23.00 -22.56 -10.14
C GLY A 235 -23.18 -22.57 -8.62
N ARG A 236 -22.14 -22.27 -7.83
CA ARG A 236 -22.20 -22.14 -6.37
C ARG A 236 -21.64 -20.80 -5.92
N ASP A 237 -22.28 -20.16 -4.97
CA ASP A 237 -21.77 -18.96 -4.32
C ASP A 237 -20.55 -19.31 -3.45
N VAL A 238 -19.40 -18.71 -3.75
CA VAL A 238 -18.11 -19.04 -3.14
C VAL A 238 -17.46 -17.86 -2.41
N ILE A 239 -17.86 -16.63 -2.72
CA ILE A 239 -17.44 -15.42 -2.02
C ILE A 239 -18.67 -14.53 -1.83
N ALA A 240 -18.76 -13.87 -0.68
CA ALA A 240 -19.71 -12.79 -0.44
C ALA A 240 -18.95 -11.54 0.01
N SER A 241 -19.33 -10.36 -0.50
CA SER A 241 -18.81 -9.08 -0.04
C SER A 241 -19.94 -8.15 0.40
N GLN A 242 -19.70 -7.39 1.47
CA GLN A 242 -20.58 -6.31 1.92
C GLN A 242 -19.81 -5.00 1.86
N TRP A 243 -20.29 -4.09 1.04
CA TRP A 243 -19.76 -2.73 0.88
C TRP A 243 -20.64 -1.75 1.64
N CYS A 244 -20.03 -0.91 2.45
CA CYS A 244 -20.67 0.16 3.20
C CYS A 244 -20.00 1.48 2.82
N TYR A 245 -20.76 2.35 2.15
CA TYR A 245 -20.33 3.69 1.78
C TYR A 245 -20.94 4.67 2.75
N ARG A 246 -20.11 5.51 3.36
CA ARG A 246 -20.52 6.65 4.17
C ARG A 246 -20.09 7.93 3.47
N ILE A 247 -21.07 8.69 2.99
CA ILE A 247 -20.86 9.90 2.19
C ILE A 247 -21.29 11.10 3.02
N ASP A 248 -20.34 11.96 3.37
CA ASP A 248 -20.60 13.17 4.12
C ASP A 248 -20.93 14.36 3.21
N ASN A 249 -21.26 15.52 3.78
CA ASN A 249 -21.65 16.70 3.01
C ASN A 249 -20.47 17.51 2.45
N LYS A 250 -19.23 17.09 2.70
CA LYS A 250 -18.04 17.59 2.00
C LYS A 250 -17.72 16.76 0.77
N GLY A 251 -18.42 15.64 0.56
CA GLY A 251 -18.16 14.70 -0.52
C GLY A 251 -17.04 13.72 -0.17
N GLU A 252 -16.65 13.62 1.10
CA GLU A 252 -15.78 12.54 1.58
C GLU A 252 -16.58 11.23 1.55
N ILE A 253 -16.02 10.21 0.89
CA ILE A 253 -16.61 8.88 0.75
C ILE A 253 -15.72 7.91 1.51
N GLU A 254 -16.16 7.49 2.69
CA GLU A 254 -15.56 6.40 3.45
C GLU A 254 -16.16 5.07 2.95
N VAL A 255 -15.31 4.07 2.72
CA VAL A 255 -15.72 2.77 2.17
C VAL A 255 -15.17 1.65 3.04
N ASP A 256 -16.08 0.89 3.65
CA ASP A 256 -15.76 -0.35 4.35
C ASP A 256 -16.22 -1.55 3.51
N VAL A 257 -15.33 -2.53 3.35
CA VAL A 257 -15.64 -3.77 2.62
C VAL A 257 -15.32 -4.98 3.48
N GLU A 258 -16.34 -5.77 3.81
CA GLU A 258 -16.17 -7.07 4.45
C GLU A 258 -16.29 -8.18 3.41
N VAL A 259 -15.34 -9.12 3.41
CA VAL A 259 -15.31 -10.25 2.47
C VAL A 259 -15.33 -11.56 3.24
N ASN A 260 -16.27 -12.43 2.87
CA ASN A 260 -16.41 -13.79 3.39
C ASN A 260 -16.15 -14.80 2.27
N ILE A 261 -15.19 -15.71 2.50
CA ILE A 261 -14.77 -16.70 1.52
C ILE A 261 -15.22 -18.09 1.98
N ALA A 262 -15.82 -18.87 1.10
CA ALA A 262 -16.23 -20.24 1.39
C ALA A 262 -15.00 -21.11 1.73
N GLN A 263 -15.12 -21.94 2.77
CA GLN A 263 -14.01 -22.74 3.33
C GLN A 263 -13.30 -23.65 2.30
N GLY A 264 -13.99 -24.07 1.24
CA GLY A 264 -13.43 -24.93 0.19
C GLY A 264 -12.65 -24.20 -0.90
N MET A 265 -12.60 -22.86 -0.86
CA MET A 265 -11.85 -22.08 -1.84
C MET A 265 -10.35 -22.10 -1.52
N PRO A 266 -9.49 -22.07 -2.55
CA PRO A 266 -8.06 -21.85 -2.34
C PRO A 266 -7.81 -20.44 -1.82
N SER A 267 -6.60 -20.18 -1.32
CA SER A 267 -6.14 -18.81 -1.09
C SER A 267 -6.27 -17.99 -2.37
N LEU A 268 -6.91 -16.83 -2.25
CA LEU A 268 -7.10 -15.91 -3.37
C LEU A 268 -5.81 -15.14 -3.65
N PRO A 269 -5.50 -14.84 -4.93
CA PRO A 269 -4.33 -14.04 -5.28
C PRO A 269 -4.33 -12.63 -4.67
N ARG A 270 -5.53 -12.05 -4.46
CA ARG A 270 -5.74 -10.79 -3.76
C ARG A 270 -7.16 -10.69 -3.21
N ILE A 271 -7.37 -9.72 -2.34
CA ILE A 271 -8.67 -9.20 -1.92
C ILE A 271 -8.53 -7.68 -1.93
N GLY A 272 -9.30 -7.02 -2.78
CA GLY A 272 -9.23 -5.56 -2.92
C GLY A 272 -10.29 -5.07 -3.90
N MET A 273 -10.10 -3.87 -4.42
CA MET A 273 -11.00 -3.28 -5.40
C MET A 273 -10.24 -2.77 -6.63
N GLU A 274 -10.95 -2.67 -7.74
CA GLU A 274 -10.46 -2.12 -8.99
C GLU A 274 -11.49 -1.17 -9.60
N PHE A 275 -11.00 -0.09 -10.19
CA PHE A 275 -11.76 0.86 -10.99
C PHE A 275 -10.82 1.68 -11.86
N THR A 276 -11.41 2.43 -12.79
CA THR A 276 -10.69 3.36 -13.64
C THR A 276 -11.11 4.77 -13.30
N VAL A 277 -10.14 5.65 -13.10
CA VAL A 277 -10.36 7.07 -12.84
C VAL A 277 -10.41 7.85 -14.14
N SER A 278 -11.15 8.96 -14.14
CA SER A 278 -11.21 9.90 -15.28
C SER A 278 -9.97 10.80 -15.39
N ASP A 279 -9.12 10.78 -14.37
CA ASP A 279 -7.98 11.68 -14.26
C ASP A 279 -6.88 11.36 -15.28
N LYS A 280 -6.22 12.43 -15.73
CA LYS A 280 -5.03 12.42 -16.59
C LYS A 280 -3.78 12.78 -15.79
N ALA A 281 -3.76 12.47 -14.50
CA ALA A 281 -2.59 12.66 -13.67
C ALA A 281 -1.37 12.03 -14.36
N SER A 282 -0.22 12.70 -14.30
CA SER A 282 1.05 12.16 -14.80
C SER A 282 1.87 11.50 -13.69
N GLU A 283 1.45 11.67 -12.43
CA GLU A 283 2.21 11.29 -11.25
C GLU A 283 1.31 10.68 -10.17
N VAL A 284 1.91 9.81 -9.37
CA VAL A 284 1.33 9.19 -8.19
C VAL A 284 2.14 9.63 -6.98
N HIS A 285 1.43 10.14 -5.97
CA HIS A 285 2.00 10.51 -4.68
C HIS A 285 1.41 9.57 -3.63
N PHE A 286 2.26 8.92 -2.85
CA PHE A 286 1.78 8.03 -1.79
C PHE A 286 2.67 8.08 -0.56
N PHE A 287 2.06 7.89 0.61
CA PHE A 287 2.77 7.62 1.85
C PHE A 287 2.70 6.11 2.12
N GLY A 288 3.84 5.44 2.16
CA GLY A 288 3.90 3.99 2.30
C GLY A 288 5.25 3.42 1.88
N LYS A 289 5.30 2.10 1.66
CA LYS A 289 6.53 1.41 1.27
C LYS A 289 6.87 1.66 -0.20
N GLY A 290 8.08 2.15 -0.44
CA GLY A 290 8.55 2.44 -1.79
C GLY A 290 10.05 2.77 -1.83
N PRO A 291 10.52 3.41 -2.91
CA PRO A 291 9.74 3.81 -4.10
C PRO A 291 9.51 2.67 -5.10
N HIS A 292 10.29 1.59 -5.06
CA HIS A 292 10.19 0.50 -6.04
C HIS A 292 9.10 -0.53 -5.70
N GLU A 293 8.70 -1.31 -6.72
CA GLU A 293 7.73 -2.40 -6.61
C GLU A 293 8.12 -3.39 -5.49
N ASN A 294 7.19 -3.57 -4.56
CA ASN A 294 7.33 -4.49 -3.43
C ASN A 294 6.06 -5.31 -3.19
N TYR A 295 6.24 -6.48 -2.58
CA TYR A 295 5.18 -7.45 -2.25
C TYR A 295 5.34 -7.92 -0.80
N PRO A 296 4.31 -8.52 -0.16
CA PRO A 296 4.39 -8.93 1.25
C PRO A 296 5.60 -9.80 1.63
N ASP A 297 6.07 -10.63 0.69
CA ASP A 297 7.24 -11.50 0.82
C ASP A 297 8.53 -10.93 0.22
N ARG A 298 8.48 -9.72 -0.37
CA ARG A 298 9.61 -9.03 -1.01
C ARG A 298 9.50 -7.51 -0.82
N GLN A 299 9.78 -7.06 0.39
CA GLN A 299 9.63 -5.67 0.82
C GLN A 299 10.72 -5.20 1.81
N LEU A 300 11.75 -6.00 2.07
CA LEU A 300 12.82 -5.67 3.01
C LEU A 300 13.58 -4.41 2.59
N SER A 301 13.74 -4.19 1.28
CA SER A 301 14.40 -3.02 0.71
C SER A 301 13.55 -1.76 0.66
N SER A 302 12.25 -1.86 0.96
CA SER A 302 11.28 -0.76 0.83
C SER A 302 10.99 -0.16 2.19
N TRP A 303 10.82 1.16 2.23
CA TRP A 303 10.74 1.93 3.47
C TRP A 303 9.52 2.82 3.41
N VAL A 304 8.90 3.01 4.56
CA VAL A 304 7.73 3.87 4.72
C VAL A 304 8.18 5.32 4.59
N GLY A 305 7.57 6.05 3.66
CA GLY A 305 7.90 7.45 3.41
C GLY A 305 6.97 8.06 2.38
N GLN A 306 7.18 9.34 2.07
CA GLN A 306 6.47 10.02 0.99
C GLN A 306 7.21 9.77 -0.33
N HIS A 307 6.54 9.11 -1.25
CA HIS A 307 7.06 8.78 -2.57
C HIS A 307 6.30 9.54 -3.65
N ARG A 308 7.01 9.89 -4.71
CA ARG A 308 6.46 10.53 -5.91
C ARG A 308 7.06 9.86 -7.12
N GLN A 309 6.20 9.34 -8.00
CA GLN A 309 6.59 8.64 -9.21
C GLN A 309 5.68 9.05 -10.35
N SER A 310 6.20 9.03 -11.58
CA SER A 310 5.36 9.06 -12.78
C SER A 310 4.49 7.80 -12.88
N ILE A 311 3.39 7.85 -13.64
CA ILE A 311 2.57 6.65 -13.88
C ILE A 311 3.40 5.55 -14.55
N GLU A 312 4.33 5.91 -15.44
CA GLU A 312 5.23 4.98 -16.10
C GLU A 312 6.15 4.25 -15.11
N GLU A 313 6.67 4.95 -14.10
CA GLU A 313 7.51 4.35 -13.04
C GLU A 313 6.73 3.44 -12.09
N MET A 314 5.40 3.57 -12.02
CA MET A 314 4.52 2.66 -11.29
C MET A 314 4.33 1.31 -12.01
N HIS A 315 4.84 1.17 -13.24
CA HIS A 315 4.82 -0.06 -14.01
C HIS A 315 6.22 -0.69 -14.09
N THR A 316 6.30 -2.01 -13.89
CA THR A 316 7.53 -2.78 -14.11
C THR A 316 7.40 -3.59 -15.40
N ASP A 317 8.24 -3.26 -16.39
CA ASP A 317 8.27 -3.92 -17.70
C ASP A 317 8.93 -5.31 -17.65
N TYR A 318 8.25 -6.28 -17.05
CA TYR A 318 8.65 -7.69 -17.17
C TYR A 318 8.52 -8.16 -18.63
N VAL A 319 9.54 -8.87 -19.14
CA VAL A 319 9.58 -9.36 -20.53
C VAL A 319 8.38 -10.24 -20.86
N SER A 320 8.02 -11.13 -19.93
CA SER A 320 6.76 -11.87 -19.98
C SER A 320 5.66 -10.97 -19.42
N GLN A 321 4.96 -10.26 -20.30
CA GLN A 321 3.79 -9.49 -19.90
C GLN A 321 2.64 -10.45 -19.64
N VAL A 322 2.19 -10.50 -18.39
CA VAL A 322 0.99 -11.23 -18.03
C VAL A 322 -0.17 -10.25 -18.08
N LYS A 323 -1.06 -10.44 -19.05
CA LYS A 323 -2.27 -9.61 -19.18
C LYS A 323 -3.42 -10.27 -18.43
N MET A 324 -4.23 -9.47 -17.73
CA MET A 324 -5.59 -9.90 -17.40
C MET A 324 -6.33 -10.02 -18.74
N VAL A 325 -6.83 -11.22 -19.02
CA VAL A 325 -7.71 -11.48 -20.18
C VAL A 325 -9.13 -11.09 -19.79
#